data_AF-A0A1D6J6N1-F1
#
_entry.id   AF-A0A1D6J6N1-F1
#
_cell.length_a   1.000
_cell.length_b   1.000
_cell.length_c   1.000
_cell.angle_alpha   90.00
_cell.angle_beta   90.00
_cell.angle_gamma   90.00
#
_symmetry.space_group_name_H-M   'P 1'
#
loop_
_entity.id
_entity.type
_entity.pdbx_description
1 polymer ?
#
loop_
_entity_poly.entity_id
_entity_poly.type
_entity_poly.pdbx_seq_one_letter_code
_entity_poly.pdbx_strand_id
1 'polypeptide(L)'
;MAVRASLACFPSDPALHAACGMPWGVAITPFSATDERGFPPATGTEGHLLPRCQSCFAYFNLLCPLDRWSWNCAICGAENDLSADAAARYARDGGHDPPEMRSAFVDLLLPVEEGEAAAAAAPTPVYVAAIDLSSSEEFLELVKSALQAALEALLPGSLFGLLTFSSKIGLYDVQGPIPIVKNVFIPPDSDGALQVDLEDIMPLCSFLASIDSCKDRITEALETIKPMSSWEVAANAHDGQDHVLHHIRGFGVALDVLINYLSSEYGNAFELARIFAFLSGPPNYGAGQLDINEDQNSGKARGADHILLQEQTSFYRNLATSAVQAGVCVDLFAITNEYTDLTSLKVLSVESGGSLFLYSSTDESTLPQDIYKMLSRPYAFGCVMRLRTSSQFKIVDSYGHFFPDPQYMHVQHINCCDSFATYSYDFEFEKDSQFSRKSSPPIIQIAFKYTVLVHNGDISDLPNSGCSALEPASLRQAIWPTLISYSSPDVEAEVHQSLSRTVFTSERPIYILDAYKDLLVYYSPTASSEIPFPPPRNCLLRSTVDRLKQERNITPKLVFIHGAHDDTTEFEKYLVEDQTLDGSPLSSSTGFSSFLDEVRSKVAEHGI
;
A
#
# COMPACT_ATOMS: atom_id res chain seq x y z
N MET A 1 -3.71 2.95 -15.63
CA MET A 1 -4.73 2.05 -15.07
C MET A 1 -4.55 0.67 -15.66
N ALA A 2 -4.41 -0.34 -14.81
CA ALA A 2 -4.45 -1.75 -15.18
C ALA A 2 -5.76 -2.37 -14.68
N VAL A 3 -6.39 -3.23 -15.49
CA VAL A 3 -7.68 -3.87 -15.17
C VAL A 3 -7.62 -5.33 -15.56
N ARG A 4 -7.70 -6.22 -14.58
CA ARG A 4 -7.67 -7.67 -14.76
C ARG A 4 -9.01 -8.28 -14.35
N ALA A 5 -9.72 -8.86 -15.31
CA ALA A 5 -10.93 -9.64 -15.01
C ALA A 5 -10.58 -11.03 -14.48
N SER A 6 -11.42 -11.57 -13.59
CA SER A 6 -11.30 -12.95 -13.10
C SER A 6 -11.54 -13.98 -14.21
N LEU A 7 -12.39 -13.63 -15.19
CA LEU A 7 -12.76 -14.47 -16.31
C LEU A 7 -12.43 -13.78 -17.64
N ALA A 8 -11.76 -14.50 -18.55
CA ALA A 8 -11.48 -14.02 -19.91
C ALA A 8 -12.76 -13.89 -20.76
N CYS A 9 -13.81 -14.62 -20.40
CA CYS A 9 -15.13 -14.54 -21.03
C CYS A 9 -16.18 -14.45 -19.93
N PHE A 10 -16.98 -13.39 -19.94
CA PHE A 10 -18.02 -13.21 -18.94
C PHE A 10 -19.16 -14.21 -19.17
N PRO A 11 -19.80 -14.71 -18.10
CA PRO A 11 -20.94 -15.60 -18.23
C PRO A 11 -22.05 -14.90 -19.05
N SER A 12 -22.77 -15.65 -19.88
CA SER A 12 -23.87 -15.10 -20.68
C SER A 12 -25.13 -14.85 -19.87
N ASP A 13 -25.36 -15.65 -18.83
CA ASP A 13 -26.58 -15.64 -18.05
C ASP A 13 -26.33 -16.14 -16.61
N PRO A 14 -27.27 -15.88 -15.68
CA PRO A 14 -27.11 -16.27 -14.28
C PRO A 14 -26.96 -17.77 -14.06
N ALA A 15 -27.61 -18.60 -14.90
CA ALA A 15 -27.55 -20.05 -14.76
C ALA A 15 -26.16 -20.59 -15.08
N LEU A 16 -25.52 -20.07 -16.14
CA LEU A 16 -24.13 -20.40 -16.48
C LEU A 16 -23.15 -19.94 -15.39
N HIS A 17 -23.34 -18.74 -14.82
CA HIS A 17 -22.49 -18.25 -13.73
C HIS A 17 -22.60 -19.15 -12.48
N ALA A 18 -23.83 -19.50 -12.09
CA ALA A 18 -24.04 -20.41 -10.96
C ALA A 18 -23.46 -21.82 -11.23
N ALA A 19 -23.59 -22.32 -12.47
CA ALA A 19 -23.10 -23.64 -12.83
C ALA A 19 -21.57 -23.74 -12.92
N CYS A 20 -20.88 -22.66 -13.31
CA CYS A 20 -19.42 -22.70 -13.42
C CYS A 20 -18.72 -22.57 -12.05
N GLY A 21 -19.39 -22.03 -11.03
CA GLY A 21 -18.85 -21.89 -9.68
C GLY A 21 -17.62 -20.99 -9.57
N MET A 22 -17.35 -20.17 -10.59
CA MET A 22 -16.20 -19.27 -10.64
C MET A 22 -16.58 -17.87 -10.16
N PRO A 23 -15.73 -17.19 -9.37
CA PRO A 23 -15.98 -15.80 -9.00
C PRO A 23 -15.93 -14.89 -10.24
N TRP A 24 -16.91 -14.00 -10.37
CA TRP A 24 -16.99 -13.05 -11.46
C TRP A 24 -16.72 -11.64 -10.95
N GLY A 25 -15.60 -11.06 -11.37
CA GLY A 25 -15.17 -9.76 -10.88
C GLY A 25 -13.97 -9.20 -11.64
N VAL A 26 -13.46 -8.07 -11.17
CA VAL A 26 -12.26 -7.39 -11.70
C VAL A 26 -11.36 -6.90 -10.57
N ALA A 27 -10.05 -6.95 -10.80
CA ALA A 27 -9.05 -6.21 -10.04
C ALA A 27 -8.60 -4.98 -10.85
N ILE A 28 -8.50 -3.82 -10.20
CA ILE A 28 -8.22 -2.53 -10.82
C ILE A 28 -7.07 -1.87 -10.08
N THR A 29 -6.02 -1.53 -10.82
CA THR A 29 -4.89 -0.72 -10.35
C THR A 29 -4.97 0.66 -11.02
N PRO A 30 -5.73 1.63 -10.45
CA PRO A 30 -6.15 2.84 -11.14
C PRO A 30 -4.98 3.72 -11.58
N PHE A 31 -3.98 3.88 -10.72
CA PHE A 31 -2.83 4.77 -10.96
C PHE A 31 -1.62 4.07 -11.62
N SER A 32 -1.78 2.84 -12.13
CA SER A 32 -0.72 2.17 -12.89
C SER A 32 -0.36 2.96 -14.16
N ALA A 33 0.94 3.04 -14.50
CA ALA A 33 1.41 3.75 -15.69
C ALA A 33 0.97 3.09 -17.01
N THR A 34 0.69 1.79 -16.99
CA THR A 34 0.30 1.01 -18.18
C THR A 34 -0.94 0.16 -17.93
N ASP A 35 -1.57 -0.33 -19.00
CA ASP A 35 -2.58 -1.38 -18.94
C ASP A 35 -1.93 -2.75 -18.64
N GLU A 36 -2.76 -3.80 -18.51
CA GLU A 36 -2.31 -5.19 -18.27
C GLU A 36 -1.41 -5.77 -19.39
N ARG A 37 -1.36 -5.12 -20.56
CA ARG A 37 -0.52 -5.51 -21.70
C ARG A 37 0.72 -4.63 -21.84
N GLY A 38 0.94 -3.71 -20.91
CA GLY A 38 2.10 -2.80 -20.92
C GLY A 38 1.94 -1.58 -21.81
N PHE A 39 0.72 -1.25 -22.27
CA PHE A 39 0.49 -0.04 -23.08
C PHE A 39 0.16 1.18 -22.21
N PRO A 40 0.78 2.34 -22.44
CA PRO A 40 0.46 3.58 -21.71
C PRO A 40 -0.91 4.18 -22.14
N PRO A 41 -1.48 5.11 -21.36
CA PRO A 41 -2.72 5.78 -21.73
C PRO A 41 -2.53 6.68 -22.95
N ALA A 42 -3.60 6.90 -23.72
CA ALA A 42 -3.65 8.01 -24.64
C ALA A 42 -3.88 9.31 -23.85
N THR A 43 -2.91 10.21 -23.87
CA THR A 43 -2.95 11.46 -23.10
C THR A 43 -3.63 12.58 -23.88
N GLY A 44 -4.27 13.51 -23.16
CA GLY A 44 -4.86 14.71 -23.75
C GLY A 44 -5.12 15.81 -22.73
N THR A 45 -5.46 16.98 -23.25
CA THR A 45 -5.93 18.12 -22.46
C THR A 45 -7.45 18.23 -22.53
N GLU A 46 -8.01 19.18 -21.79
CA GLU A 46 -9.43 19.52 -21.84
C GLU A 46 -10.37 18.39 -21.38
N GLY A 47 -9.98 17.62 -20.36
CA GLY A 47 -10.83 16.55 -19.81
C GLY A 47 -12.20 17.06 -19.31
N HIS A 48 -12.29 18.34 -18.93
CA HIS A 48 -13.53 19.02 -18.54
C HIS A 48 -14.58 19.12 -19.67
N LEU A 49 -14.17 19.00 -20.94
CA LEU A 49 -15.07 19.03 -22.09
C LEU A 49 -15.64 17.66 -22.46
N LEU A 50 -15.21 16.58 -21.80
CA LEU A 50 -15.64 15.22 -22.12
C LEU A 50 -17.16 15.07 -21.87
N PRO A 51 -17.98 14.80 -22.91
CA PRO A 51 -19.42 14.68 -22.74
C PRO A 51 -19.80 13.57 -21.78
N ARG A 52 -20.89 13.79 -21.03
CA ARG A 52 -21.46 12.81 -20.11
C ARG A 52 -22.90 12.52 -20.50
N CYS A 53 -23.30 11.26 -20.37
CA CYS A 53 -24.67 10.84 -20.58
C CYS A 53 -25.59 11.55 -19.58
N GLN A 54 -26.71 12.10 -20.05
CA GLN A 54 -27.68 12.80 -19.21
C GLN A 54 -28.44 11.84 -18.27
N SER A 55 -28.53 10.55 -18.60
CA SER A 55 -29.24 9.55 -17.80
C SER A 55 -28.36 8.89 -16.75
N CYS A 56 -27.17 8.40 -17.10
CA CYS A 56 -26.30 7.63 -16.20
C CYS A 56 -24.96 8.29 -15.87
N PHE A 57 -24.71 9.49 -16.40
CA PHE A 57 -23.47 10.26 -16.22
C PHE A 57 -22.19 9.53 -16.67
N ALA A 58 -22.31 8.45 -17.44
CA ALA A 58 -21.16 7.79 -18.05
C ALA A 58 -20.51 8.74 -19.07
N TYR A 59 -19.19 8.73 -19.11
CA TYR A 59 -18.42 9.51 -20.07
C TYR A 59 -18.57 8.95 -21.49
N PHE A 60 -18.58 9.83 -22.48
CA PHE A 60 -18.41 9.47 -23.88
C PHE A 60 -17.07 8.75 -24.06
N ASN A 61 -17.04 7.74 -24.95
CA ASN A 61 -15.86 6.93 -25.24
C ASN A 61 -16.02 6.21 -26.59
N LEU A 62 -14.97 5.55 -27.07
CA LEU A 62 -14.93 4.88 -28.38
C LEU A 62 -16.03 3.83 -28.62
N LEU A 63 -16.66 3.28 -27.58
CA LEU A 63 -17.73 2.29 -27.71
C LEU A 63 -19.10 2.95 -27.96
N CYS A 64 -19.20 4.27 -27.83
CA CYS A 64 -20.44 5.00 -28.05
C CYS A 64 -20.67 5.22 -29.55
N PRO A 65 -21.77 4.72 -30.13
CA PRO A 65 -22.18 5.12 -31.48
C PRO A 65 -22.33 6.63 -31.56
N LEU A 66 -21.67 7.24 -32.57
CA LEU A 66 -21.62 8.68 -32.76
C LEU A 66 -22.27 9.04 -34.09
N ASP A 67 -23.29 9.88 -34.03
CA ASP A 67 -23.91 10.58 -35.15
C ASP A 67 -23.40 12.03 -35.22
N ARG A 68 -23.83 12.79 -36.24
CA ARG A 68 -23.33 14.16 -36.45
C ARG A 68 -23.61 15.11 -35.29
N TRP A 69 -24.74 14.94 -34.59
CA TRP A 69 -25.23 15.85 -33.55
C TRP A 69 -25.65 15.14 -32.26
N SER A 70 -25.50 13.81 -32.21
CA SER A 70 -25.89 13.00 -31.05
C SER A 70 -25.00 11.77 -30.92
N TRP A 71 -25.07 11.12 -29.77
CA TRP A 71 -24.39 9.85 -29.50
C TRP A 71 -25.24 8.96 -28.59
N ASN A 72 -25.09 7.64 -28.74
CA ASN A 72 -25.73 6.68 -27.85
C ASN A 72 -24.76 6.22 -26.78
N CYS A 73 -25.20 6.28 -25.52
CA CYS A 73 -24.40 5.84 -24.40
C CYS A 73 -24.15 4.34 -24.43
N ALA A 74 -22.88 3.92 -24.46
CA ALA A 74 -22.52 2.50 -24.47
C ALA A 74 -22.93 1.74 -23.19
N ILE A 75 -23.18 2.44 -22.08
CA ILE A 75 -23.53 1.84 -20.79
C ILE A 75 -25.05 1.61 -20.67
N CYS A 76 -25.86 2.64 -20.92
CA CYS A 76 -27.32 2.59 -20.69
C CYS A 76 -28.16 2.64 -21.98
N GLY A 77 -27.55 2.88 -23.14
CA GLY A 77 -28.24 2.99 -24.43
C GLY A 77 -28.93 4.32 -24.71
N ALA A 78 -29.01 5.24 -23.73
CA ALA A 78 -29.66 6.54 -23.90
C ALA A 78 -28.98 7.37 -25.01
N GLU A 79 -29.80 8.02 -25.84
CA GLU A 79 -29.35 9.00 -26.82
C GLU A 79 -29.06 10.34 -26.12
N ASN A 80 -28.00 11.02 -26.53
CA ASN A 80 -27.54 12.28 -25.96
C ASN A 80 -27.17 13.25 -27.08
N ASP A 81 -27.66 14.49 -26.97
CA ASP A 81 -27.30 15.55 -27.92
C ASP A 81 -25.86 16.06 -27.68
N LEU A 82 -25.20 16.48 -28.76
CA LEU A 82 -23.93 17.19 -28.73
C LEU A 82 -24.16 18.69 -28.90
N SER A 83 -23.42 19.50 -28.14
CA SER A 83 -23.32 20.93 -28.42
C SER A 83 -22.61 21.16 -29.77
N ALA A 84 -22.75 22.35 -30.34
CA ALA A 84 -22.05 22.69 -31.59
C ALA A 84 -20.53 22.55 -31.45
N ASP A 85 -19.97 22.96 -30.31
CA ASP A 85 -18.54 22.87 -30.03
C ASP A 85 -18.08 21.41 -29.88
N ALA A 86 -18.86 20.57 -29.19
CA ALA A 86 -18.58 19.14 -29.06
C ALA A 86 -18.70 18.41 -30.42
N ALA A 87 -19.72 18.75 -31.22
CA ALA A 87 -19.88 18.19 -32.56
C ALA A 87 -18.72 18.58 -33.48
N ALA A 88 -18.17 19.80 -33.35
CA ALA A 88 -16.97 20.22 -34.06
C ALA A 88 -15.72 19.44 -33.60
N ARG A 89 -15.55 19.20 -32.29
CA ARG A 89 -14.47 18.38 -31.74
C ARG A 89 -14.46 16.95 -32.30
N TYR A 90 -15.63 16.39 -32.58
CA TYR A 90 -15.79 15.02 -33.08
C TYR A 90 -16.10 14.93 -34.58
N ALA A 91 -15.96 16.05 -35.32
CA ALA A 91 -16.12 16.05 -36.77
C ALA A 91 -15.01 15.20 -37.41
N ARG A 92 -15.41 14.21 -38.22
CA ARG A 92 -14.49 13.24 -38.85
C ARG A 92 -13.76 13.88 -40.02
N ASP A 93 -12.79 14.73 -39.71
CA ASP A 93 -12.04 15.51 -40.70
C ASP A 93 -10.68 14.86 -41.01
N GLY A 94 -10.38 13.72 -40.37
CA GLY A 94 -9.20 12.89 -40.65
C GLY A 94 -7.86 13.43 -40.12
N GLY A 95 -7.89 14.58 -39.43
CA GLY A 95 -6.69 15.25 -38.91
C GLY A 95 -6.17 14.66 -37.61
N HIS A 96 -6.95 14.72 -36.52
CA HIS A 96 -6.59 14.25 -35.18
C HIS A 96 -7.86 13.94 -34.36
N ASP A 97 -8.30 12.69 -34.31
CA ASP A 97 -9.36 12.28 -33.37
C ASP A 97 -8.86 12.51 -31.92
N PRO A 98 -9.71 12.96 -30.98
CA PRO A 98 -9.30 13.13 -29.60
C PRO A 98 -9.03 11.77 -28.92
N PRO A 99 -8.25 11.74 -27.80
CA PRO A 99 -7.83 10.47 -27.18
C PRO A 99 -8.98 9.52 -26.85
N GLU A 100 -10.13 10.05 -26.37
CA GLU A 100 -11.32 9.29 -26.01
C GLU A 100 -12.00 8.54 -27.17
N MET A 101 -11.65 8.89 -28.42
CA MET A 101 -12.10 8.19 -29.63
C MET A 101 -11.11 7.13 -30.12
N ARG A 102 -9.85 7.18 -29.67
CA ARG A 102 -8.76 6.32 -30.16
C ARG A 102 -8.38 5.21 -29.18
N SER A 103 -8.61 5.40 -27.89
CA SER A 103 -8.22 4.45 -26.84
C SER A 103 -9.30 4.29 -25.78
N ALA A 104 -9.42 3.06 -25.25
CA ALA A 104 -10.25 2.76 -24.07
C ALA A 104 -9.57 3.20 -22.76
N PHE A 105 -8.25 3.38 -22.80
CA PHE A 105 -7.43 3.85 -21.70
C PHE A 105 -6.90 5.23 -22.04
N VAL A 106 -7.47 6.25 -21.40
CA VAL A 106 -7.16 7.66 -21.59
C VAL A 106 -6.81 8.32 -20.28
N ASP A 107 -5.94 9.32 -20.36
CA ASP A 107 -5.59 10.19 -19.22
C ASP A 107 -5.68 11.64 -19.67
N LEU A 108 -6.60 12.39 -19.07
CA LEU A 108 -7.01 13.71 -19.55
C LEU A 108 -6.80 14.76 -18.46
N LEU A 109 -5.97 15.76 -18.77
CA LEU A 109 -5.72 16.86 -17.87
C LEU A 109 -6.97 17.74 -17.72
N LEU A 110 -7.34 17.98 -16.47
CA LEU A 110 -8.35 18.98 -16.10
C LEU A 110 -7.65 20.34 -15.98
N PRO A 111 -8.21 21.43 -16.54
CA PRO A 111 -7.65 22.75 -16.36
C PRO A 111 -7.70 23.12 -14.88
N VAL A 112 -6.60 23.65 -14.35
CA VAL A 112 -6.56 24.31 -13.05
C VAL A 112 -7.31 25.63 -13.21
N GLU A 113 -8.22 25.97 -12.30
CA GLU A 113 -8.87 27.29 -12.33
C GLU A 113 -7.78 28.37 -12.17
N GLU A 114 -7.49 29.16 -13.21
CA GLU A 114 -6.44 30.19 -13.15
C GLU A 114 -6.92 31.41 -12.33
N GLY A 115 -6.24 31.70 -11.23
CA GLY A 115 -6.44 32.90 -10.40
C GLY A 115 -5.44 33.04 -9.26
N GLU A 116 -5.27 34.23 -8.68
CA GLU A 116 -4.38 34.48 -7.52
C GLU A 116 -4.75 33.61 -6.29
N ALA A 117 -6.01 33.19 -6.18
CA ALA A 117 -6.48 32.22 -5.18
C ALA A 117 -6.02 30.78 -5.46
N ALA A 118 -5.78 30.42 -6.72
CA ALA A 118 -5.34 29.08 -7.13
C ALA A 118 -3.82 28.87 -6.98
N ALA A 119 -3.01 29.92 -7.11
CA ALA A 119 -1.58 29.87 -6.80
C ALA A 119 -1.30 29.74 -5.28
N ALA A 120 -2.21 30.25 -4.45
CA ALA A 120 -2.22 29.99 -3.00
C ALA A 120 -2.83 28.63 -2.62
N ALA A 121 -3.45 27.92 -3.58
CA ALA A 121 -4.12 26.63 -3.42
C ALA A 121 -3.35 25.47 -4.08
N ALA A 122 -2.11 25.68 -4.54
CA ALA A 122 -1.26 24.58 -4.93
C ALA A 122 -0.99 23.71 -3.68
N PRO A 123 -1.42 22.44 -3.66
CA PRO A 123 -1.35 21.61 -2.47
C PRO A 123 0.11 21.42 -2.07
N THR A 124 0.47 21.93 -0.90
CA THR A 124 1.82 21.73 -0.34
C THR A 124 1.83 20.40 0.41
N PRO A 125 2.68 19.42 0.03
CA PRO A 125 2.80 18.17 0.78
C PRO A 125 3.26 18.43 2.20
N VAL A 126 2.57 17.84 3.16
CA VAL A 126 2.99 17.85 4.55
C VAL A 126 3.39 16.44 4.97
N TYR A 127 4.58 16.32 5.54
CA TYR A 127 5.07 15.08 6.12
C TYR A 127 5.40 15.30 7.59
N VAL A 128 4.98 14.39 8.46
CA VAL A 128 5.29 14.49 9.90
C VAL A 128 5.87 13.19 10.40
N ALA A 129 7.06 13.22 10.98
CA ALA A 129 7.62 12.07 11.68
C ALA A 129 7.13 12.05 13.13
N ALA A 130 6.47 10.97 13.55
CA ALA A 130 6.12 10.69 14.93
C ALA A 130 6.99 9.53 15.45
N ILE A 131 7.90 9.83 16.39
CA ILE A 131 8.99 8.92 16.78
C ILE A 131 8.84 8.49 18.24
N ASP A 132 8.85 7.18 18.47
CA ASP A 132 8.85 6.61 19.81
C ASP A 132 10.20 6.76 20.52
N LEU A 133 10.24 7.43 21.67
CA LEU A 133 11.46 7.60 22.48
C LEU A 133 11.66 6.51 23.54
N SER A 134 10.71 5.60 23.68
CA SER A 134 10.71 4.56 24.70
C SER A 134 11.49 3.31 24.28
N SER A 135 12.45 3.46 23.36
CA SER A 135 13.19 2.36 22.74
C SER A 135 14.69 2.42 22.97
N SER A 136 15.43 1.49 22.35
CA SER A 136 16.88 1.43 22.38
C SER A 136 17.53 2.46 21.45
N GLU A 137 18.83 2.66 21.59
CA GLU A 137 19.61 3.55 20.72
C GLU A 137 19.65 3.02 19.29
N GLU A 138 19.74 1.70 19.09
CA GLU A 138 19.75 1.07 17.77
C GLU A 138 18.45 1.32 16.98
N PHE A 139 17.30 1.29 17.65
CA PHE A 139 16.02 1.66 17.03
C PHE A 139 16.05 3.11 16.54
N LEU A 140 16.50 4.05 17.39
CA LEU A 140 16.53 5.46 17.03
C LEU A 140 17.53 5.73 15.89
N GLU A 141 18.69 5.07 15.88
CA GLU A 141 19.64 5.18 14.77
C GLU A 141 19.05 4.68 13.45
N LEU A 142 18.30 3.58 13.47
CA LEU A 142 17.58 3.10 12.30
C LEU A 142 16.51 4.10 11.83
N VAL A 143 15.72 4.67 12.75
CA VAL A 143 14.72 5.70 12.44
C VAL A 143 15.37 6.96 11.88
N LYS A 144 16.49 7.43 12.46
CA LYS A 144 17.26 8.57 11.94
C LYS A 144 17.73 8.31 10.52
N SER A 145 18.33 7.14 10.26
CA SER A 145 18.76 6.72 8.92
C SER A 145 17.60 6.69 7.92
N ALA A 146 16.43 6.20 8.35
CA ALA A 146 15.22 6.18 7.54
C ALA A 146 14.71 7.60 7.23
N LEU A 147 14.69 8.49 8.22
CA LEU A 147 14.26 9.88 8.03
C LEU A 147 15.25 10.68 7.18
N GLN A 148 16.55 10.45 7.30
CA GLN A 148 17.53 11.02 6.39
C GLN A 148 17.27 10.57 4.95
N ALA A 149 17.01 9.28 4.72
CA ALA A 149 16.62 8.76 3.42
C ALA A 149 15.30 9.37 2.92
N ALA A 150 14.33 9.60 3.81
CA ALA A 150 13.09 10.29 3.48
C ALA A 150 13.36 11.73 3.02
N LEU A 151 14.15 12.51 3.75
CA LEU A 151 14.50 13.90 3.42
C LEU A 151 15.23 14.04 2.06
N GLU A 152 15.92 12.99 1.59
CA GLU A 152 16.50 12.93 0.25
C GLU A 152 15.46 12.65 -0.85
N ALA A 153 14.40 11.90 -0.53
CA ALA A 153 13.36 11.52 -1.48
C ALA A 153 12.16 12.50 -1.52
N LEU A 154 12.02 13.38 -0.54
CA LEU A 154 10.93 14.34 -0.47
C LEU A 154 10.98 15.36 -1.62
N LEU A 155 9.79 15.69 -2.12
CA LEU A 155 9.58 16.69 -3.16
C LEU A 155 10.00 18.09 -2.72
N PRO A 156 10.63 18.90 -3.60
CA PRO A 156 10.85 20.32 -3.34
C PRO A 156 9.53 21.03 -3.01
N GLY A 157 9.58 22.00 -2.11
CA GLY A 157 8.41 22.72 -1.60
C GLY A 157 7.62 21.98 -0.51
N SER A 158 7.94 20.72 -0.19
CA SER A 158 7.28 20.00 0.90
C SER A 158 7.57 20.63 2.27
N LEU A 159 6.61 20.51 3.18
CA LEU A 159 6.76 20.85 4.59
C LEU A 159 6.99 19.59 5.42
N PHE A 160 7.80 19.72 6.48
CA PHE A 160 8.16 18.62 7.35
C PHE A 160 8.04 19.01 8.82
N GLY A 161 7.39 18.17 9.62
CA GLY A 161 7.27 18.29 11.07
C GLY A 161 7.95 17.13 11.79
N LEU A 162 8.53 17.39 12.96
CA LEU A 162 9.20 16.38 13.77
C LEU A 162 8.59 16.34 15.17
N LEU A 163 7.97 15.22 15.50
CA LEU A 163 7.29 14.94 16.76
C LEU A 163 7.87 13.68 17.39
N THR A 164 8.07 13.71 18.71
CA THR A 164 8.48 12.55 19.50
C THR A 164 7.44 12.22 20.55
N PHE A 165 7.25 10.95 20.89
CA PHE A 165 6.28 10.53 21.91
C PHE A 165 6.84 9.46 22.87
N SER A 166 6.35 9.50 24.10
CA SER A 166 6.54 8.47 25.14
C SER A 166 5.46 8.66 26.24
N SER A 167 5.84 9.06 27.45
CA SER A 167 4.95 9.65 28.47
C SER A 167 4.65 11.13 28.22
N LYS A 168 5.36 11.75 27.26
CA LYS A 168 5.21 13.14 26.85
C LYS A 168 5.32 13.24 25.33
N ILE A 169 4.72 14.28 24.76
CA ILE A 169 4.82 14.66 23.35
C ILE A 169 5.85 15.78 23.24
N GLY A 170 6.84 15.63 22.36
CA GLY A 170 7.86 16.63 22.08
C GLY A 170 7.71 17.19 20.67
N LEU A 171 7.45 18.49 20.56
CA LEU A 171 7.40 19.23 19.28
C LEU A 171 8.74 19.91 19.01
N TYR A 172 9.32 19.67 17.83
CA TYR A 172 10.58 20.28 17.43
C TYR A 172 10.34 21.53 16.60
N ASP A 173 10.87 22.65 17.05
CA ASP A 173 11.02 23.89 16.27
C ASP A 173 12.42 23.90 15.66
N VAL A 174 12.48 23.78 14.34
CA VAL A 174 13.71 23.77 13.53
C VAL A 174 13.86 25.04 12.68
N GLN A 175 13.03 26.06 12.91
CA GLN A 175 13.10 27.32 12.16
C GLN A 175 14.25 28.20 12.63
N GLY A 176 14.66 28.06 13.90
CA GLY A 176 15.85 28.70 14.45
C GLY A 176 17.15 28.00 14.04
N PRO A 177 18.31 28.62 14.29
CA PRO A 177 19.62 28.00 14.05
C PRO A 177 19.95 26.87 15.03
N ILE A 178 19.18 26.71 16.10
CA ILE A 178 19.32 25.64 17.09
C ILE A 178 17.93 25.05 17.29
N PRO A 179 17.76 23.73 17.20
CA PRO A 179 16.45 23.09 17.39
C PRO A 179 15.98 23.24 18.84
N ILE A 180 14.71 23.61 19.02
CA ILE A 180 14.07 23.76 20.33
C ILE A 180 12.95 22.72 20.46
N VAL A 181 12.94 21.96 21.55
CA VAL A 181 11.90 20.96 21.82
C VAL A 181 10.93 21.47 22.88
N LYS A 182 9.65 21.60 22.54
CA LYS A 182 8.57 21.91 23.48
C LYS A 182 7.87 20.62 23.90
N ASN A 183 7.88 20.31 25.19
CA ASN A 183 7.32 19.06 25.72
C ASN A 183 5.95 19.28 26.38
N VAL A 184 5.04 18.32 26.18
CA VAL A 184 3.68 18.27 26.72
C VAL A 184 3.46 16.92 27.37
N PHE A 185 3.07 16.88 28.64
CA PHE A 185 2.87 15.61 29.34
C PHE A 185 1.52 14.98 28.98
N ILE A 186 1.53 13.67 28.76
CA ILE A 186 0.30 12.89 28.56
C ILE A 186 -0.23 12.50 29.95
N PRO A 187 -1.46 12.87 30.33
CA PRO A 187 -2.04 12.46 31.60
C PRO A 187 -2.39 10.96 31.60
N PRO A 188 -2.10 10.21 32.68
CA PRO A 188 -2.35 8.76 32.75
C PRO A 188 -3.83 8.39 32.63
N ASP A 189 -4.74 9.24 33.14
CA ASP A 189 -6.20 9.01 33.17
C ASP A 189 -6.97 9.81 32.10
N SER A 190 -6.31 10.25 31.02
CA SER A 190 -6.98 11.04 29.98
C SER A 190 -7.75 10.16 28.98
N ASP A 191 -9.03 10.48 28.75
CA ASP A 191 -9.85 9.96 27.64
C ASP A 191 -9.38 10.48 26.25
N GLY A 192 -8.07 10.71 26.07
CA GLY A 192 -7.46 11.23 24.84
C GLY A 192 -7.20 12.75 24.82
N ALA A 193 -7.73 13.51 25.78
CA ALA A 193 -7.55 14.97 25.80
C ALA A 193 -6.30 15.41 26.57
N LEU A 194 -5.44 16.20 25.93
CA LEU A 194 -4.42 16.99 26.62
C LEU A 194 -5.07 18.14 27.39
N GLN A 195 -4.37 18.64 28.41
CA GLN A 195 -4.82 19.84 29.15
C GLN A 195 -4.65 21.14 28.34
N VAL A 196 -3.81 21.11 27.30
CA VAL A 196 -3.46 22.26 26.45
C VAL A 196 -3.36 21.76 25.02
N ASP A 197 -3.96 22.49 24.07
CA ASP A 197 -3.91 22.18 22.64
C ASP A 197 -2.51 22.44 22.08
N LEU A 198 -2.06 21.64 21.10
CA LEU A 198 -0.72 21.82 20.51
C LEU A 198 -0.54 23.19 19.84
N GLU A 199 -1.60 23.74 19.24
CA GLU A 199 -1.58 25.07 18.60
C GLU A 199 -1.23 26.19 19.60
N ASP A 200 -1.69 26.08 20.86
CA ASP A 200 -1.35 27.05 21.92
C ASP A 200 0.13 26.95 22.35
N ILE A 201 0.74 25.78 22.17
CA ILE A 201 2.12 25.50 22.57
C ILE A 201 3.08 25.90 21.45
N MET A 202 2.74 25.55 20.22
CA MET A 202 3.47 25.87 19.00
C MET A 202 2.43 26.02 17.88
N PRO A 203 2.37 27.18 17.19
CA PRO A 203 1.51 27.30 16.02
C PRO A 203 1.95 26.35 14.91
N LEU A 204 1.00 25.84 14.11
CA LEU A 204 1.27 24.88 13.04
C LEU A 204 2.33 25.37 12.04
N CYS A 205 2.32 26.66 11.70
CA CYS A 205 3.30 27.28 10.82
C CYS A 205 4.71 27.36 11.41
N SER A 206 4.86 27.26 12.74
CA SER A 206 6.15 27.16 13.43
C SER A 206 6.65 25.71 13.46
N PHE A 207 5.75 24.75 13.60
CA PHE A 207 6.06 23.32 13.62
C PHE A 207 6.45 22.76 12.25
N LEU A 208 5.75 23.18 11.18
CA LEU A 208 5.99 22.72 9.82
C LEU A 208 7.09 23.55 9.16
N ALA A 209 8.25 22.92 8.90
CA ALA A 209 9.38 23.57 8.27
C ALA A 209 9.51 23.19 6.79
N SER A 210 9.81 24.15 5.92
CA SER A 210 10.09 23.88 4.50
C SER A 210 11.38 23.08 4.33
N ILE A 211 11.31 21.97 3.60
CA ILE A 211 12.47 21.14 3.26
C ILE A 211 13.51 21.96 2.50
N ASP A 212 13.10 22.85 1.59
CA ASP A 212 14.01 23.62 0.74
C ASP A 212 14.97 24.50 1.55
N SER A 213 14.52 25.04 2.69
CA SER A 213 15.30 25.96 3.53
C SER A 213 15.84 25.32 4.81
N CYS A 214 15.20 24.27 5.32
CA CYS A 214 15.46 23.75 6.66
C CYS A 214 16.01 22.32 6.68
N LYS A 215 16.27 21.69 5.52
CA LYS A 215 16.77 20.29 5.45
C LYS A 215 17.96 20.02 6.37
N ASP A 216 19.01 20.84 6.32
CA ASP A 216 20.20 20.66 7.18
C ASP A 216 19.85 20.77 8.67
N ARG A 217 18.95 21.68 9.04
CA ARG A 217 18.51 21.89 10.43
C ARG A 217 17.63 20.76 10.93
N ILE A 218 16.79 20.18 10.06
CA ILE A 218 16.02 18.98 10.39
C ILE A 218 16.99 17.83 10.63
N THR A 219 18.00 17.64 9.77
CA THR A 219 19.03 16.62 9.98
C THR A 219 19.78 16.83 11.29
N GLU A 220 20.21 18.06 11.61
CA GLU A 220 20.82 18.37 12.91
C GLU A 220 19.88 18.09 14.09
N ALA A 221 18.59 18.38 13.96
CA ALA A 221 17.58 18.07 14.98
C ALA A 221 17.40 16.56 15.19
N LEU A 222 17.44 15.76 14.11
CA LEU A 222 17.39 14.29 14.21
C LEU A 222 18.56 13.74 15.05
N GLU A 223 19.75 14.32 14.92
CA GLU A 223 20.91 13.92 15.73
C GLU A 223 20.76 14.24 17.22
N THR A 224 19.89 15.19 17.59
CA THR A 224 19.60 15.51 19.00
C THR A 224 18.67 14.50 19.67
N ILE A 225 17.97 13.66 18.89
CA ILE A 225 17.02 12.67 19.41
C ILE A 225 17.78 11.57 20.14
N LYS A 226 17.37 11.32 21.38
CA LYS A 226 17.95 10.31 22.28
C LYS A 226 16.84 9.51 22.97
N PRO A 227 17.12 8.27 23.39
CA PRO A 227 16.20 7.49 24.20
C PRO A 227 15.81 8.24 25.47
N MET A 228 14.66 7.88 26.05
CA MET A 228 14.32 8.35 27.39
C MET A 228 15.44 8.03 28.37
N SER A 229 15.79 9.03 29.17
CA SER A 229 16.88 8.87 30.14
C SER A 229 16.49 7.87 31.23
N SER A 230 17.49 7.19 31.80
CA SER A 230 17.25 6.19 32.86
C SER A 230 16.53 6.77 34.09
N TRP A 231 16.65 8.08 34.34
CA TRP A 231 15.92 8.75 35.43
C TRP A 231 14.44 8.95 35.10
N GLU A 232 14.08 9.25 33.84
CA GLU A 232 12.69 9.37 33.40
C GLU A 232 11.97 8.02 33.48
N VAL A 233 12.67 6.95 33.10
CA VAL A 233 12.15 5.58 33.24
C VAL A 233 11.91 5.23 34.72
N ALA A 234 12.84 5.61 35.61
CA ALA A 234 12.72 5.33 37.05
C ALA A 234 11.64 6.18 37.75
N ALA A 235 11.48 7.45 37.39
CA ALA A 235 10.47 8.35 37.94
C ALA A 235 9.04 7.90 37.58
N ASN A 236 8.89 7.21 36.46
CA ASN A 236 7.61 6.68 36.00
C ASN A 236 7.26 5.30 36.62
N ALA A 237 8.19 4.66 37.34
CA ALA A 237 7.98 3.38 38.04
C ALA A 237 7.38 3.53 39.45
N HIS A 238 6.77 4.68 39.76
CA HIS A 238 6.37 5.05 41.12
C HIS A 238 5.03 4.49 41.62
N ASP A 239 4.38 3.57 40.88
CA ASP A 239 3.19 2.87 41.39
C ASP A 239 3.42 1.36 41.52
N GLY A 240 3.23 0.85 42.73
CA GLY A 240 3.73 -0.45 43.20
C GLY A 240 3.03 -1.68 42.62
N GLN A 241 3.27 -1.99 41.34
CA GLN A 241 3.05 -3.32 40.76
C GLN A 241 4.34 -3.89 40.15
N ASP A 242 4.53 -5.18 40.37
CA ASP A 242 5.76 -5.97 40.20
C ASP A 242 6.44 -5.84 38.82
N HIS A 243 7.74 -5.50 38.87
CA HIS A 243 8.83 -6.10 38.09
C HIS A 243 8.68 -6.34 36.57
N VAL A 244 8.39 -5.30 35.77
CA VAL A 244 9.02 -5.10 34.45
C VAL A 244 9.17 -3.60 34.21
N LEU A 245 10.36 -3.14 33.79
CA LEU A 245 10.59 -1.76 33.31
C LEU A 245 9.80 -1.57 32.00
N HIS A 246 8.49 -1.32 32.09
CA HIS A 246 7.69 -1.07 30.90
C HIS A 246 7.98 0.33 30.38
N HIS A 247 8.62 0.37 29.22
CA HIS A 247 8.78 1.56 28.41
C HIS A 247 7.42 2.17 28.07
N ILE A 248 7.13 3.37 28.58
CA ILE A 248 5.82 4.03 28.44
C ILE A 248 5.64 4.61 27.02
N ARG A 249 4.56 4.20 26.35
CA ARG A 249 4.22 4.50 24.95
C ARG A 249 2.81 5.09 24.84
N GLY A 250 2.72 6.41 24.91
CA GLY A 250 1.50 7.19 24.72
C GLY A 250 1.11 7.39 23.24
N PHE A 251 1.17 6.32 22.44
CA PHE A 251 0.99 6.38 20.99
C PHE A 251 -0.39 6.89 20.56
N GLY A 252 -1.46 6.36 21.14
CA GLY A 252 -2.83 6.71 20.75
C GLY A 252 -3.13 8.20 20.97
N VAL A 253 -2.80 8.72 22.16
CA VAL A 253 -2.95 10.15 22.48
C VAL A 253 -2.06 11.03 21.58
N ALA A 254 -0.82 10.62 21.34
CA ALA A 254 0.09 11.38 20.48
C ALA A 254 -0.44 11.55 19.06
N LEU A 255 -1.00 10.47 18.46
CA LEU A 255 -1.57 10.54 17.12
C LEU A 255 -2.93 11.25 17.08
N ASP A 256 -3.80 11.06 18.07
CA ASP A 256 -5.08 11.77 18.16
C ASP A 256 -4.88 13.28 18.18
N VAL A 257 -4.01 13.76 19.05
CA VAL A 257 -3.73 15.19 19.15
C VAL A 257 -3.00 15.70 17.91
N LEU A 258 -2.06 14.93 17.35
CA LEU A 258 -1.36 15.33 16.12
C LEU A 258 -2.33 15.45 14.93
N ILE A 259 -3.26 14.50 14.78
CA ILE A 259 -4.28 14.55 13.74
C ILE A 259 -5.16 15.79 13.94
N ASN A 260 -5.64 16.05 15.16
CA ASN A 260 -6.44 17.24 15.48
C ASN A 260 -5.66 18.55 15.25
N TYR A 261 -4.37 18.57 15.52
CA TYR A 261 -3.48 19.71 15.27
C TYR A 261 -3.34 20.00 13.76
N LEU A 262 -3.25 18.94 12.94
CA LEU A 262 -3.28 19.03 11.47
C LEU A 262 -4.67 19.38 10.92
N SER A 263 -5.75 19.09 11.65
CA SER A 263 -7.14 19.45 11.30
C SER A 263 -7.50 20.92 11.53
N SER A 264 -6.68 21.69 12.25
CA SER A 264 -7.00 23.05 12.70
C SER A 264 -7.28 24.02 11.53
N GLU A 265 -7.99 25.14 11.78
CA GLU A 265 -8.65 26.07 10.84
C GLU A 265 -7.82 26.64 9.66
N TYR A 266 -6.59 26.18 9.42
CA TYR A 266 -5.80 26.39 8.20
C TYR A 266 -6.30 25.52 7.03
N GLY A 267 -7.62 25.48 6.81
CA GLY A 267 -8.33 24.63 5.84
C GLY A 267 -8.02 24.85 4.35
N ASN A 268 -6.85 25.41 4.02
CA ASN A 268 -6.26 25.52 2.69
C ASN A 268 -4.71 25.34 2.69
N ALA A 269 -4.06 25.04 3.83
CA ALA A 269 -2.59 25.01 3.91
C ALA A 269 -1.98 23.79 3.19
N PHE A 270 -2.70 22.67 3.20
CA PHE A 270 -2.31 21.45 2.50
C PHE A 270 -3.56 20.62 2.16
N GLU A 271 -3.52 19.89 1.04
CA GLU A 271 -4.60 18.98 0.63
C GLU A 271 -4.42 17.57 1.24
N LEU A 272 -3.18 17.21 1.59
CA LEU A 272 -2.88 15.97 2.29
C LEU A 272 -1.66 16.12 3.22
N ALA A 273 -1.77 15.60 4.44
CA ALA A 273 -0.64 15.36 5.32
C ALA A 273 -0.40 13.86 5.52
N ARG A 274 0.86 13.46 5.59
CA ARG A 274 1.28 12.07 5.77
C ARG A 274 2.13 11.94 7.03
N ILE A 275 1.68 11.13 7.97
CA ILE A 275 2.38 10.86 9.23
C ILE A 275 3.19 9.57 9.08
N PHE A 276 4.50 9.64 9.31
CA PHE A 276 5.37 8.48 9.50
C PHE A 276 5.49 8.17 10.97
N ALA A 277 4.72 7.19 11.43
CA ALA A 277 4.70 6.76 12.83
C ALA A 277 5.68 5.59 13.02
N PHE A 278 6.74 5.80 13.80
CA PHE A 278 7.73 4.77 14.14
C PHE A 278 7.47 4.25 15.54
N LEU A 279 7.17 2.96 15.67
CA LEU A 279 6.75 2.33 16.91
C LEU A 279 7.61 1.09 17.17
N SER A 280 8.11 0.89 18.39
CA SER A 280 8.93 -0.30 18.73
C SER A 280 8.31 -1.29 19.71
N GLY A 281 7.02 -1.12 20.03
CA GLY A 281 6.28 -2.06 20.86
C GLY A 281 4.82 -1.64 21.04
N PRO A 282 4.02 -2.42 21.79
CA PRO A 282 2.60 -2.14 21.99
C PRO A 282 2.38 -0.79 22.71
N PRO A 283 1.44 0.03 22.25
CA PRO A 283 0.94 1.17 23.01
C PRO A 283 0.43 0.72 24.38
N ASN A 284 0.94 1.33 25.45
CA ASN A 284 0.66 0.88 26.83
C ASN A 284 0.34 2.04 27.78
N TYR A 285 0.04 3.23 27.24
CA TYR A 285 -0.20 4.42 28.04
C TYR A 285 -1.23 5.36 27.40
N GLY A 286 -2.18 5.83 28.21
CA GLY A 286 -3.24 6.72 27.78
C GLY A 286 -4.27 6.04 26.86
N ALA A 287 -5.10 6.86 26.20
CA ALA A 287 -6.12 6.37 25.28
C ALA A 287 -5.51 5.55 24.13
N GLY A 288 -6.16 4.43 23.80
CA GLY A 288 -5.66 3.49 22.79
C GLY A 288 -4.61 2.49 23.29
N GLN A 289 -4.36 2.40 24.60
CA GLN A 289 -3.53 1.33 25.16
C GLN A 289 -4.06 -0.07 24.79
N LEU A 290 -3.15 -1.02 24.58
CA LEU A 290 -3.44 -2.40 24.17
C LEU A 290 -2.97 -3.39 25.24
N ASP A 291 -3.68 -4.50 25.37
CA ASP A 291 -3.30 -5.56 26.29
C ASP A 291 -2.18 -6.43 25.68
N ILE A 292 -1.11 -6.62 26.45
CA ILE A 292 0.12 -7.31 26.04
C ILE A 292 0.07 -8.83 26.35
N ASN A 293 -0.94 -9.29 27.09
CA ASN A 293 -1.04 -10.69 27.55
C ASN A 293 -1.73 -11.60 26.51
N GLU A 294 -0.94 -12.31 25.69
CA GLU A 294 -1.44 -13.29 24.71
C GLU A 294 -2.31 -14.41 25.33
N ASP A 295 -2.01 -14.85 26.56
CA ASP A 295 -2.59 -16.05 27.18
C ASP A 295 -4.10 -15.94 27.53
N GLN A 296 -4.62 -14.74 27.75
CA GLN A 296 -6.06 -14.56 27.98
C GLN A 296 -6.87 -14.58 26.68
N ASN A 297 -6.25 -14.24 25.55
CA ASN A 297 -6.86 -14.28 24.22
C ASN A 297 -6.71 -15.66 23.56
N SER A 298 -5.60 -16.37 23.80
CA SER A 298 -5.39 -17.74 23.30
C SER A 298 -6.26 -18.79 24.02
N GLY A 299 -6.62 -18.58 25.30
CA GLY A 299 -7.49 -19.46 26.07
C GLY A 299 -8.92 -19.60 25.54
N LYS A 300 -9.42 -18.60 24.78
CA LYS A 300 -10.70 -18.66 24.05
C LYS A 300 -10.55 -19.18 22.61
N ALA A 301 -9.33 -19.26 22.08
CA ALA A 301 -9.01 -19.56 20.69
C ALA A 301 -8.95 -21.07 20.36
N ARG A 302 -9.11 -21.97 21.33
CA ARG A 302 -9.06 -23.43 21.09
C ARG A 302 -10.23 -24.01 20.28
N GLY A 303 -11.12 -23.19 19.72
CA GLY A 303 -12.26 -23.62 18.91
C GLY A 303 -12.50 -22.87 17.60
N ALA A 304 -11.76 -21.80 17.31
CA ALA A 304 -11.88 -21.05 16.06
C ALA A 304 -10.63 -20.18 15.85
N ASP A 305 -9.80 -20.52 14.85
CA ASP A 305 -8.61 -19.76 14.45
C ASP A 305 -8.93 -18.31 14.01
N HIS A 306 -10.21 -17.94 13.93
CA HIS A 306 -10.68 -16.60 13.59
C HIS A 306 -10.59 -15.56 14.72
N ILE A 307 -10.34 -15.95 15.97
CA ILE A 307 -10.39 -15.02 17.12
C ILE A 307 -9.13 -14.10 17.18
N LEU A 308 -7.99 -14.51 16.59
CA LEU A 308 -6.72 -13.77 16.65
C LEU A 308 -6.66 -12.52 15.76
N LEU A 309 -7.67 -12.30 14.90
CA LEU A 309 -7.73 -11.16 13.98
C LEU A 309 -8.82 -10.14 14.37
N GLN A 310 -9.36 -10.24 15.58
CA GLN A 310 -10.30 -9.23 16.09
C GLN A 310 -9.53 -8.09 16.78
N GLU A 311 -9.88 -6.86 16.42
CA GLU A 311 -9.39 -5.64 17.07
C GLU A 311 -9.75 -5.65 18.57
N GLN A 312 -8.79 -5.32 19.44
CA GLN A 312 -9.01 -5.20 20.88
C GLN A 312 -9.82 -3.94 21.23
N THR A 313 -9.73 -2.90 20.40
CA THR A 313 -10.33 -1.58 20.65
C THR A 313 -10.82 -0.92 19.36
N SER A 314 -11.93 -0.20 19.45
CA SER A 314 -12.44 0.65 18.35
C SER A 314 -11.74 2.01 18.28
N PHE A 315 -10.83 2.33 19.21
CA PHE A 315 -10.12 3.61 19.28
C PHE A 315 -9.43 3.96 17.96
N TYR A 316 -8.62 3.04 17.41
CA TYR A 316 -7.85 3.27 16.19
C TYR A 316 -8.73 3.41 14.94
N ARG A 317 -9.92 2.81 14.93
CA ARG A 317 -10.92 2.98 13.88
C ARG A 317 -11.55 4.37 13.90
N ASN A 318 -11.91 4.85 15.10
CA ASN A 318 -12.42 6.20 15.27
C ASN A 318 -11.34 7.23 14.90
N LEU A 319 -10.10 6.99 15.31
CA LEU A 319 -8.96 7.83 14.97
C LEU A 319 -8.69 7.85 13.45
N ALA A 320 -8.82 6.71 12.76
CA ALA A 320 -8.71 6.66 11.31
C ALA A 320 -9.79 7.51 10.64
N THR A 321 -11.03 7.46 11.14
CA THR A 321 -12.13 8.30 10.65
C THR A 321 -11.81 9.79 10.81
N SER A 322 -11.28 10.20 11.96
CA SER A 322 -10.81 11.57 12.19
C SER A 322 -9.68 11.95 11.24
N ALA A 323 -8.71 11.05 11.01
CA ALA A 323 -7.61 11.27 10.09
C ALA A 323 -8.10 11.49 8.65
N VAL A 324 -9.06 10.67 8.19
CA VAL A 324 -9.67 10.83 6.85
C VAL A 324 -10.36 12.17 6.71
N GLN A 325 -11.13 12.61 7.72
CA GLN A 325 -11.79 13.91 7.71
C GLN A 325 -10.79 15.08 7.69
N ALA A 326 -9.62 14.88 8.28
CA ALA A 326 -8.52 15.84 8.32
C ALA A 326 -7.64 15.84 7.06
N GLY A 327 -7.86 14.93 6.10
CA GLY A 327 -6.93 14.75 4.98
C GLY A 327 -5.56 14.23 5.42
N VAL A 328 -5.52 13.40 6.47
CA VAL A 328 -4.29 12.85 7.05
C VAL A 328 -4.22 11.34 6.78
N CYS A 329 -3.09 10.89 6.27
CA CYS A 329 -2.75 9.46 6.14
C CYS A 329 -1.67 9.09 7.15
N VAL A 330 -1.76 7.90 7.75
CA VAL A 330 -0.79 7.41 8.74
C VAL A 330 -0.10 6.15 8.23
N ASP A 331 1.21 6.22 7.94
CA ASP A 331 2.03 5.02 7.79
C ASP A 331 2.59 4.60 9.15
N LEU A 332 2.44 3.33 9.48
CA LEU A 332 2.98 2.76 10.70
C LEU A 332 4.18 1.86 10.37
N PHE A 333 5.34 2.25 10.87
CA PHE A 333 6.58 1.48 10.81
C PHE A 333 6.82 0.83 12.18
N ALA A 334 6.32 -0.40 12.33
CA ALA A 334 6.54 -1.21 13.52
C ALA A 334 7.91 -1.88 13.45
N ILE A 335 8.83 -1.49 14.32
CA ILE A 335 10.19 -2.01 14.38
C ILE A 335 10.34 -2.75 15.70
N THR A 336 9.91 -4.01 15.73
CA THR A 336 9.79 -4.78 16.97
C THR A 336 9.77 -6.28 16.68
N ASN A 337 10.32 -7.05 17.62
CA ASN A 337 10.20 -8.50 17.68
C ASN A 337 9.21 -8.97 18.76
N GLU A 338 8.57 -8.03 19.47
CA GLU A 338 7.62 -8.30 20.55
C GLU A 338 6.17 -8.25 20.03
N TYR A 339 5.27 -8.92 20.75
CA TYR A 339 3.85 -8.84 20.45
C TYR A 339 3.34 -7.40 20.62
N THR A 340 2.79 -6.84 19.54
CA THR A 340 2.37 -5.42 19.45
C THR A 340 0.89 -5.26 19.06
N ASP A 341 0.15 -6.37 18.94
CA ASP A 341 -1.24 -6.38 18.45
C ASP A 341 -1.45 -5.55 17.18
N LEU A 342 -0.72 -5.91 16.11
CA LEU A 342 -0.79 -5.23 14.83
C LEU A 342 -2.19 -5.26 14.21
N THR A 343 -3.07 -6.19 14.62
CA THR A 343 -4.46 -6.24 14.18
C THR A 343 -5.20 -4.94 14.50
N SER A 344 -5.11 -4.47 15.75
CA SER A 344 -5.76 -3.21 16.17
C SER A 344 -5.11 -1.99 15.54
N LEU A 345 -3.78 -1.97 15.42
CA LEU A 345 -3.04 -0.82 14.90
C LEU A 345 -3.14 -0.69 13.38
N LYS A 346 -3.23 -1.81 12.65
CA LYS A 346 -3.37 -1.83 11.19
C LYS A 346 -4.56 -1.01 10.72
N VAL A 347 -5.65 -1.01 11.49
CA VAL A 347 -6.88 -0.26 11.18
C VAL A 347 -6.56 1.21 10.95
N LEU A 348 -5.76 1.82 11.84
CA LEU A 348 -5.39 3.22 11.71
C LEU A 348 -4.67 3.50 10.39
N SER A 349 -3.66 2.70 10.05
CA SER A 349 -2.90 2.93 8.82
C SER A 349 -3.73 2.66 7.58
N VAL A 350 -4.42 1.52 7.54
CA VAL A 350 -5.18 1.09 6.36
C VAL A 350 -6.39 1.98 6.11
N GLU A 351 -7.16 2.29 7.15
CA GLU A 351 -8.35 3.15 7.06
C GLU A 351 -8.02 4.65 7.08
N SER A 352 -6.76 5.07 7.19
CA SER A 352 -6.38 6.47 6.89
C SER A 352 -5.81 6.61 5.47
N GLY A 353 -5.60 5.50 4.75
CA GLY A 353 -4.98 5.48 3.42
C GLY A 353 -3.45 5.32 3.42
N GLY A 354 -2.84 5.09 4.58
CA GLY A 354 -1.43 4.75 4.72
C GLY A 354 -1.15 3.23 4.66
N SER A 355 0.06 2.86 5.08
CA SER A 355 0.56 1.48 5.06
C SER A 355 1.15 1.03 6.40
N LEU A 356 1.09 -0.27 6.67
CA LEU A 356 1.74 -0.90 7.82
C LEU A 356 2.99 -1.67 7.34
N PHE A 357 4.14 -1.34 7.92
CA PHE A 357 5.41 -2.03 7.71
C PHE A 357 5.87 -2.65 9.02
N LEU A 358 6.32 -3.92 8.96
CA LEU A 358 6.87 -4.64 10.10
C LEU A 358 8.32 -5.01 9.83
N TYR A 359 9.21 -4.57 10.73
CA TYR A 359 10.62 -4.90 10.74
C TYR A 359 10.95 -5.61 12.05
N SER A 360 11.26 -6.91 11.97
CA SER A 360 11.52 -7.73 13.17
C SER A 360 12.91 -7.56 13.76
N SER A 361 13.80 -6.83 13.08
CA SER A 361 15.18 -6.59 13.52
C SER A 361 15.63 -5.22 13.04
N THR A 362 16.47 -4.56 13.83
CA THR A 362 17.13 -3.29 13.48
C THR A 362 18.30 -3.49 12.52
N ASP A 363 19.03 -4.60 12.65
CA ASP A 363 20.31 -4.80 11.97
C ASP A 363 20.15 -5.17 10.49
N GLU A 364 19.09 -5.93 10.18
CA GLU A 364 18.78 -6.41 8.82
C GLU A 364 17.61 -5.64 8.18
N SER A 365 17.31 -4.45 8.70
CA SER A 365 16.15 -3.67 8.25
C SER A 365 16.40 -2.99 6.91
N THR A 366 15.41 -3.08 6.02
CA THR A 366 15.38 -2.35 4.75
C THR A 366 14.64 -1.01 4.84
N LEU A 367 14.27 -0.58 6.05
CA LEU A 367 13.43 0.59 6.28
C LEU A 367 13.92 1.86 5.55
N PRO A 368 15.21 2.25 5.60
CA PRO A 368 15.68 3.44 4.87
C PRO A 368 15.51 3.33 3.36
N GLN A 369 15.72 2.14 2.78
CA GLN A 369 15.51 1.91 1.36
C GLN A 369 14.02 1.91 1.01
N ASP A 370 13.17 1.36 1.87
CA ASP A 370 11.74 1.28 1.66
C ASP A 370 11.08 2.66 1.71
N ILE A 371 11.43 3.50 2.68
CA ILE A 371 10.90 4.86 2.80
C ILE A 371 11.41 5.76 1.67
N TYR A 372 12.69 5.66 1.29
CA TYR A 372 13.23 6.39 0.14
C TYR A 372 12.46 6.04 -1.13
N LYS A 373 12.31 4.73 -1.39
CA LYS A 373 11.58 4.29 -2.57
C LYS A 373 10.12 4.75 -2.51
N MET A 374 9.43 4.58 -1.37
CA MET A 374 8.04 4.98 -1.17
C MET A 374 7.82 6.45 -1.55
N LEU A 375 8.74 7.33 -1.17
CA LEU A 375 8.62 8.78 -1.42
C LEU A 375 9.11 9.20 -2.80
N SER A 376 10.05 8.45 -3.39
CA SER A 376 10.55 8.74 -4.75
C SER A 376 9.56 8.41 -5.87
N ARG A 377 8.39 7.85 -5.53
CA ARG A 377 7.39 7.40 -6.50
C ARG A 377 6.34 8.48 -6.75
N PRO A 378 5.75 8.50 -7.95
CA PRO A 378 4.54 9.30 -8.15
C PRO A 378 3.44 8.76 -7.22
N TYR A 379 2.74 9.68 -6.59
CA TYR A 379 1.66 9.37 -5.67
C TYR A 379 0.46 10.24 -6.00
N ALA A 380 -0.69 9.60 -6.12
CA ALA A 380 -1.96 10.24 -6.40
C ALA A 380 -2.65 10.60 -5.08
N PHE A 381 -3.28 11.76 -5.03
CA PHE A 381 -3.95 12.33 -3.86
C PHE A 381 -5.36 12.80 -4.21
N GLY A 382 -6.23 12.90 -3.19
CA GLY A 382 -7.59 13.42 -3.36
C GLY A 382 -8.40 12.60 -4.37
N CYS A 383 -8.14 11.29 -4.42
CA CYS A 383 -8.57 10.45 -5.49
C CYS A 383 -10.05 10.08 -5.35
N VAL A 384 -10.78 10.15 -6.46
CA VAL A 384 -12.18 9.71 -6.55
C VAL A 384 -12.30 8.71 -7.68
N MET A 385 -12.65 7.47 -7.35
CA MET A 385 -12.90 6.41 -8.30
C MET A 385 -14.40 6.14 -8.42
N ARG A 386 -14.88 5.98 -9.66
CA ARG A 386 -16.26 5.55 -9.92
C ARG A 386 -16.29 4.47 -10.98
N LEU A 387 -16.97 3.38 -10.67
CA LEU A 387 -17.21 2.28 -11.59
C LEU A 387 -18.66 2.32 -12.10
N ARG A 388 -18.84 2.02 -13.38
CA ARG A 388 -20.14 1.86 -14.04
C ARG A 388 -20.15 0.60 -14.87
N THR A 389 -21.24 -0.14 -14.83
CA THR A 389 -21.46 -1.38 -15.57
C THR A 389 -22.61 -1.20 -16.57
N SER A 390 -22.63 -1.98 -17.64
CA SER A 390 -23.80 -2.06 -18.52
C SER A 390 -25.01 -2.62 -17.76
N SER A 391 -26.22 -2.33 -18.25
CA SER A 391 -27.48 -2.57 -17.52
C SER A 391 -27.79 -4.03 -17.14
N GLN A 392 -27.03 -5.00 -17.65
CA GLN A 392 -27.28 -6.42 -17.41
C GLN A 392 -26.67 -6.93 -16.09
N PHE A 393 -25.75 -6.18 -15.49
CA PHE A 393 -25.01 -6.59 -14.31
C PHE A 393 -24.61 -5.40 -13.46
N LYS A 394 -24.31 -5.66 -12.18
CA LYS A 394 -23.96 -4.64 -11.21
C LYS A 394 -22.83 -5.10 -10.30
N ILE A 395 -22.26 -4.13 -9.58
CA ILE A 395 -21.25 -4.36 -8.56
C ILE A 395 -21.96 -4.74 -7.26
N VAL A 396 -21.53 -5.84 -6.65
CA VAL A 396 -22.08 -6.34 -5.38
C VAL A 396 -21.14 -6.00 -4.24
N ASP A 397 -19.92 -6.51 -4.34
CA ASP A 397 -18.89 -6.33 -3.33
C ASP A 397 -17.71 -5.56 -3.90
N SER A 398 -17.03 -4.83 -3.02
CA SER A 398 -15.87 -4.04 -3.36
C SER A 398 -14.83 -4.16 -2.25
N TYR A 399 -13.58 -4.41 -2.63
CA TYR A 399 -12.47 -4.72 -1.75
C TYR A 399 -11.30 -3.79 -2.02
N GLY A 400 -10.68 -3.31 -0.95
CA GLY A 400 -9.51 -2.43 -1.01
C GLY A 400 -9.64 -1.27 -0.03
N HIS A 401 -8.64 -0.41 -0.01
CA HIS A 401 -8.54 0.67 0.97
C HIS A 401 -9.17 1.95 0.42
N PHE A 402 -10.49 2.09 0.56
CA PHE A 402 -11.26 3.27 0.13
C PHE A 402 -12.45 3.52 1.06
N PHE A 403 -13.01 4.72 0.97
CA PHE A 403 -14.25 5.11 1.64
C PHE A 403 -15.38 5.20 0.63
N PRO A 404 -16.49 4.49 0.81
CA PRO A 404 -17.65 4.68 -0.03
C PRO A 404 -18.21 6.10 0.15
N ASP A 405 -18.60 6.74 -0.95
CA ASP A 405 -19.26 8.04 -0.89
C ASP A 405 -20.65 7.91 -0.22
N PRO A 406 -20.99 8.79 0.75
CA PRO A 406 -22.24 8.69 1.49
C PRO A 406 -23.48 9.06 0.65
N GLN A 407 -23.32 9.78 -0.46
CA GLN A 407 -24.40 10.28 -1.31
C GLN A 407 -24.54 9.48 -2.62
N TYR A 408 -23.43 9.03 -3.20
CA TYR A 408 -23.39 8.45 -4.54
C TYR A 408 -22.92 7.00 -4.53
N MET A 409 -23.80 6.07 -4.91
CA MET A 409 -23.44 4.67 -5.05
C MET A 409 -22.30 4.45 -6.06
N HIS A 410 -21.41 3.51 -5.72
CA HIS A 410 -20.23 3.13 -6.50
C HIS A 410 -19.23 4.26 -6.76
N VAL A 411 -19.31 5.34 -5.99
CA VAL A 411 -18.24 6.35 -5.86
C VAL A 411 -17.43 6.03 -4.63
N GLN A 412 -16.11 6.08 -4.77
CA GLN A 412 -15.16 5.72 -3.75
C GLN A 412 -14.10 6.82 -3.63
N HIS A 413 -13.87 7.25 -2.41
CA HIS A 413 -12.83 8.20 -2.04
C HIS A 413 -11.59 7.44 -1.59
N ILE A 414 -10.46 7.80 -2.17
CA ILE A 414 -9.16 7.24 -1.87
C ILE A 414 -8.28 8.43 -1.50
N ASN A 415 -7.90 8.56 -0.22
CA ASN A 415 -7.10 9.70 0.23
C ASN A 415 -5.83 9.83 -0.60
N CYS A 416 -5.18 8.68 -0.82
CA CYS A 416 -3.99 8.61 -1.63
C CYS A 416 -3.70 7.19 -2.10
N CYS A 417 -3.01 7.05 -3.23
CA CYS A 417 -2.54 5.76 -3.72
C CYS A 417 -1.34 5.89 -4.67
N ASP A 418 -0.53 4.84 -4.74
CA ASP A 418 0.54 4.71 -5.74
C ASP A 418 0.08 3.85 -6.94
N SER A 419 1.02 3.61 -7.85
CA SER A 419 0.80 2.86 -9.08
C SER A 419 0.53 1.36 -8.88
N PHE A 420 0.50 0.87 -7.63
CA PHE A 420 0.33 -0.55 -7.27
C PHE A 420 -0.97 -0.81 -6.52
N ALA A 421 -1.52 0.22 -5.89
CA ALA A 421 -2.77 0.14 -5.17
C ALA A 421 -3.85 -0.52 -6.02
N THR A 422 -4.31 -1.69 -5.57
CA THR A 422 -5.27 -2.50 -6.32
C THR A 422 -6.58 -2.65 -5.54
N TYR A 423 -7.69 -2.53 -6.28
CA TYR A 423 -9.05 -2.61 -5.77
C TYR A 423 -9.81 -3.67 -6.54
N SER A 424 -10.53 -4.55 -5.83
CA SER A 424 -11.26 -5.66 -6.45
C SER A 424 -12.76 -5.47 -6.32
N TYR A 425 -13.52 -5.94 -7.31
CA TYR A 425 -14.97 -5.79 -7.37
C TYR A 425 -15.60 -7.07 -7.87
N ASP A 426 -16.65 -7.49 -7.19
CA ASP A 426 -17.45 -8.65 -7.60
C ASP A 426 -18.73 -8.20 -8.29
N PHE A 427 -19.17 -9.02 -9.23
CA PHE A 427 -20.31 -8.75 -10.09
C PHE A 427 -21.41 -9.79 -9.90
N GLU A 428 -22.65 -9.31 -9.97
CA GLU A 428 -23.82 -10.15 -10.17
C GLU A 428 -24.65 -9.65 -11.34
N PHE A 429 -25.44 -10.55 -11.91
CA PHE A 429 -26.46 -10.19 -12.87
C PHE A 429 -27.54 -9.33 -12.21
N GLU A 430 -27.98 -8.31 -12.93
CA GLU A 430 -29.21 -7.63 -12.57
C GLU A 430 -30.40 -8.59 -12.74
N LYS A 431 -31.46 -8.38 -11.96
CA LYS A 431 -32.62 -9.27 -11.99
C LYS A 431 -33.19 -9.40 -13.41
N ASP A 432 -33.49 -10.65 -13.80
CA ASP A 432 -34.07 -11.02 -15.11
C ASP A 432 -33.21 -10.56 -16.32
N SER A 433 -31.91 -10.32 -16.11
CA SER A 433 -30.98 -9.89 -17.16
C SER A 433 -30.08 -11.01 -17.67
N GLN A 434 -29.69 -10.90 -18.94
CA GLN A 434 -28.74 -11.80 -19.59
C GLN A 434 -28.06 -11.08 -20.76
N PHE A 435 -26.88 -11.56 -21.16
CA PHE A 435 -26.23 -11.16 -22.40
C PHE A 435 -26.72 -12.03 -23.55
N SER A 436 -27.04 -11.40 -24.67
CA SER A 436 -27.41 -12.10 -25.90
C SER A 436 -26.33 -11.89 -26.97
N ARG A 437 -26.26 -12.78 -27.97
CA ARG A 437 -25.32 -12.61 -29.10
C ARG A 437 -25.57 -11.34 -29.93
N LYS A 438 -26.73 -10.69 -29.76
CA LYS A 438 -27.13 -9.47 -30.47
C LYS A 438 -27.04 -8.21 -29.59
N SER A 439 -26.85 -8.34 -28.29
CA SER A 439 -26.68 -7.19 -27.40
C SER A 439 -25.27 -6.65 -27.50
N SER A 440 -25.07 -5.42 -27.03
CA SER A 440 -23.74 -4.91 -26.75
C SER A 440 -22.97 -5.89 -25.84
N PRO A 441 -21.64 -5.97 -25.98
CA PRO A 441 -20.83 -6.72 -25.05
C PRO A 441 -21.02 -6.17 -23.62
N PRO A 442 -20.68 -6.94 -22.56
CA PRO A 442 -20.56 -6.40 -21.22
C PRO A 442 -19.54 -5.26 -21.23
N ILE A 443 -19.92 -4.11 -20.69
CA ILE A 443 -19.06 -2.93 -20.65
C ILE A 443 -18.90 -2.49 -19.20
N ILE A 444 -17.66 -2.17 -18.84
CA ILE A 444 -17.30 -1.51 -17.58
C ILE A 444 -16.61 -0.21 -17.94
N GLN A 445 -17.05 0.89 -17.33
CA GLN A 445 -16.37 2.18 -17.42
C GLN A 445 -15.88 2.57 -16.03
N ILE A 446 -14.56 2.79 -15.92
CA ILE A 446 -13.90 3.21 -14.69
C ILE A 446 -13.44 4.65 -14.91
N ALA A 447 -13.87 5.55 -14.03
CA ALA A 447 -13.41 6.93 -14.01
C ALA A 447 -12.62 7.16 -12.74
N PHE A 448 -11.39 7.65 -12.87
CA PHE A 448 -10.49 7.91 -11.76
C PHE A 448 -10.02 9.36 -11.85
N LYS A 449 -10.49 10.21 -10.93
CA LYS A 449 -10.02 11.58 -10.77
C LYS A 449 -8.95 11.57 -9.69
N TYR A 450 -7.83 12.24 -9.93
CA TYR A 450 -6.73 12.32 -8.98
C TYR A 450 -5.92 13.60 -9.17
N THR A 451 -5.19 13.98 -8.13
CA THR A 451 -4.15 15.02 -8.16
C THR A 451 -2.80 14.35 -7.98
N VAL A 452 -1.80 14.70 -8.78
CA VAL A 452 -0.43 14.19 -8.65
C VAL A 452 0.55 15.35 -8.66
N LEU A 453 1.58 15.27 -7.84
CA LEU A 453 2.69 16.21 -7.88
C LEU A 453 3.74 15.71 -8.87
N VAL A 454 3.92 16.49 -9.93
CA VAL A 454 4.88 16.17 -10.99
C VAL A 454 6.27 16.61 -10.54
N HIS A 455 7.20 15.67 -10.44
CA HIS A 455 8.61 15.99 -10.27
C HIS A 455 9.09 16.71 -11.55
N ASN A 456 9.74 17.87 -11.44
CA ASN A 456 10.40 18.53 -12.57
C ASN A 456 11.61 17.68 -13.02
N GLY A 457 11.36 16.65 -13.82
CA GLY A 457 12.36 15.72 -14.35
C GLY A 457 11.69 14.44 -14.85
N ASP A 458 11.71 14.24 -16.17
CA ASP A 458 11.37 13.04 -16.94
C ASP A 458 10.45 11.99 -16.29
N ILE A 459 9.18 12.01 -16.70
CA ILE A 459 8.16 10.96 -16.43
C ILE A 459 8.52 9.64 -17.18
N SER A 460 9.60 9.60 -17.96
CA SER A 460 9.88 8.49 -18.89
C SER A 460 10.48 7.23 -18.25
N ASP A 461 11.08 7.30 -17.06
CA ASP A 461 11.87 6.17 -16.54
C ASP A 461 11.77 5.97 -15.02
N LEU A 462 10.56 6.02 -14.44
CA LEU A 462 10.39 5.66 -13.04
C LEU A 462 9.89 4.21 -12.90
N PRO A 463 10.68 3.31 -12.29
CA PRO A 463 10.25 1.95 -12.05
C PRO A 463 9.06 1.93 -11.12
N ASN A 464 8.07 1.15 -11.54
CA ASN A 464 6.89 0.83 -10.77
C ASN A 464 7.39 0.21 -9.45
N SER A 465 7.15 0.85 -8.32
CA SER A 465 7.19 0.20 -7.02
C SER A 465 6.12 0.89 -6.14
N GLY A 466 5.31 0.22 -5.30
CA GLY A 466 4.23 0.82 -4.45
C GLY A 466 3.53 -0.13 -3.46
N CYS A 467 3.15 0.34 -2.26
CA CYS A 467 2.47 -0.43 -1.20
C CYS A 467 1.00 -0.01 -1.02
N SER A 468 0.10 -0.90 -1.40
CA SER A 468 -1.16 -1.27 -0.73
C SER A 468 -1.57 -2.62 -1.34
N ALA A 469 -2.84 -3.08 -1.29
CA ALA A 469 -3.20 -4.45 -1.72
C ALA A 469 -2.45 -4.89 -2.99
N LEU A 470 -1.72 -6.01 -2.88
CA LEU A 470 -0.75 -6.44 -3.90
C LEU A 470 -1.45 -6.59 -5.24
N GLU A 471 -0.89 -5.97 -6.27
CA GLU A 471 -1.30 -6.23 -7.64
C GLU A 471 -1.14 -7.72 -7.96
N PRO A 472 -1.96 -8.28 -8.87
CA PRO A 472 -2.03 -9.73 -9.06
C PRO A 472 -0.69 -10.42 -9.32
N ALA A 473 0.25 -9.76 -9.99
CA ALA A 473 1.57 -10.31 -10.28
C ALA A 473 2.42 -10.48 -9.01
N SER A 474 2.42 -9.49 -8.13
CA SER A 474 3.14 -9.52 -6.85
C SER A 474 2.46 -10.42 -5.84
N LEU A 475 1.12 -10.46 -5.82
CA LEU A 475 0.38 -11.42 -5.00
C LEU A 475 0.70 -12.87 -5.41
N ARG A 476 0.73 -13.15 -6.72
CA ARG A 476 1.15 -14.46 -7.24
C ARG A 476 2.55 -14.82 -6.73
N GLN A 477 3.48 -13.87 -6.78
CA GLN A 477 4.85 -14.11 -6.31
C GLN A 477 4.92 -14.39 -4.81
N ALA A 478 4.14 -13.67 -4.00
CA ALA A 478 4.11 -13.85 -2.56
C ALA A 478 3.49 -15.19 -2.14
N ILE A 479 2.48 -15.67 -2.87
CA ILE A 479 1.80 -16.96 -2.60
C ILE A 479 2.60 -18.13 -3.18
N TRP A 480 3.11 -17.98 -4.41
CA TRP A 480 3.85 -19.00 -5.13
C TRP A 480 5.19 -18.44 -5.63
N PRO A 481 6.25 -18.57 -4.81
CA PRO A 481 7.58 -18.10 -5.16
C PRO A 481 8.09 -18.64 -6.50
N THR A 482 9.03 -17.93 -7.12
CA THR A 482 9.69 -18.42 -8.34
C THR A 482 11.07 -18.96 -7.98
N LEU A 483 11.37 -20.17 -8.43
CA LEU A 483 12.66 -20.83 -8.21
C LEU A 483 13.43 -20.91 -9.53
N ILE A 484 14.64 -20.36 -9.57
CA ILE A 484 15.50 -20.31 -10.75
C ILE A 484 16.82 -20.99 -10.41
N SER A 485 17.25 -21.95 -11.23
CA SER A 485 18.53 -22.63 -11.05
C SER A 485 19.62 -22.05 -11.95
N TYR A 486 20.85 -22.10 -11.46
CA TYR A 486 22.05 -21.58 -12.11
C TYR A 486 23.12 -22.68 -12.17
N SER A 487 23.75 -22.84 -13.33
CA SER A 487 24.87 -23.79 -13.50
C SER A 487 26.19 -23.20 -12.99
N SER A 488 26.30 -21.88 -13.03
CA SER A 488 27.36 -21.07 -12.43
C SER A 488 26.79 -19.67 -12.13
N PRO A 489 27.49 -18.81 -11.39
CA PRO A 489 27.00 -17.45 -11.09
C PRO A 489 26.66 -16.59 -12.33
N ASP A 490 27.17 -16.96 -13.51
CA ASP A 490 26.97 -16.23 -14.77
C ASP A 490 26.08 -16.95 -15.79
N VAL A 491 25.60 -18.16 -15.47
CA VAL A 491 24.83 -19.00 -16.40
C VAL A 491 23.55 -19.48 -15.73
N GLU A 492 22.45 -18.80 -16.03
CA GLU A 492 21.09 -19.26 -15.72
C GLU A 492 20.80 -20.57 -16.45
N ALA A 493 20.15 -21.52 -15.77
CA ALA A 493 19.85 -22.84 -16.30
C ALA A 493 18.37 -23.00 -16.61
N GLU A 494 17.51 -22.97 -15.59
CA GLU A 494 16.09 -23.30 -15.71
C GLU A 494 15.27 -22.57 -14.65
N VAL A 495 14.09 -22.10 -15.06
CA VAL A 495 13.03 -21.62 -14.16
C VAL A 495 12.12 -22.80 -13.82
N HIS A 496 12.09 -23.16 -12.55
CA HIS A 496 11.33 -24.30 -12.04
C HIS A 496 9.88 -23.92 -11.79
N GLN A 497 8.96 -24.76 -12.28
CA GLN A 497 7.53 -24.63 -11.99
C GLN A 497 7.17 -25.26 -10.63
N SER A 498 7.92 -26.30 -10.23
CA SER A 498 7.71 -26.99 -8.96
C SER A 498 8.51 -26.33 -7.84
N LEU A 499 7.89 -26.24 -6.67
CA LEU A 499 8.51 -25.81 -5.41
C LEU A 499 8.61 -26.98 -4.43
N SER A 500 9.14 -28.10 -4.90
CA SER A 500 9.41 -29.30 -4.10
C SER A 500 10.92 -29.57 -3.99
N ARG A 501 11.32 -30.25 -2.91
CA ARG A 501 12.66 -30.78 -2.66
C ARG A 501 13.17 -31.67 -3.80
N THR A 502 12.26 -32.24 -4.59
CA THR A 502 12.60 -33.05 -5.77
C THR A 502 13.41 -32.28 -6.81
N VAL A 503 13.26 -30.95 -6.89
CA VAL A 503 14.03 -30.08 -7.80
C VAL A 503 15.54 -30.14 -7.54
N PHE A 504 15.95 -30.33 -6.27
CA PHE A 504 17.36 -30.40 -5.88
C PHE A 504 18.02 -31.74 -6.21
N THR A 505 17.31 -32.68 -6.82
CA THR A 505 17.93 -33.88 -7.42
C THR A 505 18.67 -33.56 -8.72
N SER A 506 18.39 -32.41 -9.32
CA SER A 506 19.20 -31.88 -10.43
C SER A 506 20.59 -31.48 -9.90
N GLU A 507 21.67 -31.84 -10.59
CA GLU A 507 23.06 -31.52 -10.21
C GLU A 507 23.39 -30.02 -10.34
N ARG A 508 22.42 -29.12 -10.11
CA ARG A 508 22.62 -27.67 -10.18
C ARG A 508 23.19 -27.15 -8.86
N PRO A 509 24.25 -26.34 -8.91
CA PRO A 509 24.92 -25.88 -7.69
C PRO A 509 24.25 -24.69 -7.01
N ILE A 510 23.47 -23.87 -7.73
CA ILE A 510 22.94 -22.60 -7.21
C ILE A 510 21.47 -22.43 -7.60
N TYR A 511 20.68 -21.87 -6.69
CA TYR A 511 19.28 -21.54 -6.87
C TYR A 511 18.97 -20.14 -6.34
N ILE A 512 18.11 -19.41 -7.03
CA ILE A 512 17.47 -18.18 -6.55
C ILE A 512 16.00 -18.49 -6.28
N LEU A 513 15.53 -18.25 -5.08
CA LEU A 513 14.12 -18.27 -4.72
C LEU A 513 13.64 -16.85 -4.50
N ASP A 514 12.71 -16.41 -5.33
CA ASP A 514 12.05 -15.10 -5.23
C ASP A 514 10.67 -15.27 -4.61
N ALA A 515 10.52 -14.86 -3.35
CA ALA A 515 9.28 -14.92 -2.58
C ALA A 515 8.70 -13.53 -2.30
N TYR A 516 8.88 -12.58 -3.22
CA TYR A 516 8.42 -11.19 -3.11
C TYR A 516 9.12 -10.37 -2.02
N LYS A 517 8.89 -10.68 -0.74
CA LYS A 517 9.50 -10.02 0.41
C LYS A 517 10.93 -10.51 0.67
N ASP A 518 11.23 -11.72 0.23
CA ASP A 518 12.50 -12.39 0.46
C ASP A 518 13.09 -12.88 -0.87
N LEU A 519 14.39 -12.64 -1.04
CA LEU A 519 15.21 -13.19 -2.12
C LEU A 519 16.27 -14.08 -1.48
N LEU A 520 16.18 -15.39 -1.71
CA LEU A 520 17.11 -16.35 -1.14
C LEU A 520 18.01 -16.91 -2.24
N VAL A 521 19.31 -16.76 -2.06
CA VAL A 521 20.33 -17.38 -2.92
C VAL A 521 20.88 -18.60 -2.20
N TYR A 522 20.47 -19.77 -2.67
CA TYR A 522 20.79 -21.06 -2.07
C TYR A 522 21.86 -21.79 -2.89
N TYR A 523 22.92 -22.21 -2.22
CA TYR A 523 23.96 -23.08 -2.78
C TYR A 523 23.74 -24.51 -2.30
N SER A 524 23.67 -25.45 -3.23
CA SER A 524 23.49 -26.87 -2.92
C SER A 524 24.62 -27.39 -2.02
N PRO A 525 24.38 -28.35 -1.11
CA PRO A 525 25.43 -28.99 -0.34
C PRO A 525 26.48 -29.70 -1.21
N THR A 526 26.12 -30.05 -2.45
CA THR A 526 26.99 -30.69 -3.44
C THR A 526 27.70 -29.69 -4.36
N ALA A 527 27.53 -28.38 -4.16
CA ALA A 527 28.20 -27.36 -4.95
C ALA A 527 29.73 -27.49 -4.83
N SER A 528 30.43 -27.42 -5.97
CA SER A 528 31.89 -27.45 -5.98
C SER A 528 32.46 -26.25 -5.23
N SER A 529 33.53 -26.48 -4.45
CA SER A 529 34.27 -25.40 -3.76
C SER A 529 34.95 -24.41 -4.71
N GLU A 530 35.01 -24.72 -6.01
CA GLU A 530 35.46 -23.79 -7.06
C GLU A 530 34.44 -22.68 -7.35
N ILE A 531 33.18 -22.88 -6.96
CA ILE A 531 32.12 -21.90 -7.16
C ILE A 531 32.19 -20.89 -6.00
N PRO A 532 32.40 -19.59 -6.28
CA PRO A 532 32.53 -18.59 -5.23
C PRO A 532 31.24 -18.42 -4.43
N PHE A 533 31.38 -18.41 -3.10
CA PHE A 533 30.35 -18.08 -2.13
C PHE A 533 30.88 -17.02 -1.15
N PRO A 534 30.22 -15.86 -0.99
CA PRO A 534 29.06 -15.36 -1.74
C PRO A 534 29.36 -15.12 -3.24
N PRO A 535 28.33 -15.04 -4.11
CA PRO A 535 28.53 -14.80 -5.53
C PRO A 535 29.21 -13.45 -5.83
N PRO A 536 30.08 -13.37 -6.86
CA PRO A 536 30.77 -12.13 -7.26
C PRO A 536 29.80 -11.00 -7.59
N ARG A 537 30.13 -9.76 -7.23
CA ARG A 537 29.22 -8.62 -7.42
C ARG A 537 28.85 -8.34 -8.88
N ASN A 538 29.72 -8.69 -9.82
CA ASN A 538 29.57 -8.42 -11.24
C ASN A 538 29.03 -9.60 -12.05
N CYS A 539 28.48 -10.63 -11.41
CA CYS A 539 27.93 -11.77 -12.13
C CYS A 539 26.46 -11.57 -12.54
N LEU A 540 25.98 -12.43 -13.45
CA LEU A 540 24.57 -12.45 -13.87
C LEU A 540 23.63 -12.62 -12.69
N LEU A 541 23.92 -13.54 -11.77
CA LEU A 541 23.08 -13.82 -10.60
C LEU A 541 22.89 -12.57 -9.74
N ARG A 542 23.95 -11.81 -9.45
CA ARG A 542 23.87 -10.56 -8.70
C ARG A 542 23.11 -9.49 -9.46
N SER A 543 23.32 -9.39 -10.77
CA SER A 543 22.55 -8.47 -11.63
C SER A 543 21.06 -8.78 -11.62
N THR A 544 20.68 -10.07 -11.63
CA THR A 544 19.28 -10.51 -11.47
C THR A 544 18.72 -10.12 -10.12
N VAL A 545 19.45 -10.36 -9.03
CA VAL A 545 19.05 -9.95 -7.68
C VAL A 545 18.84 -8.44 -7.61
N ASP A 546 19.80 -7.64 -8.09
CA ASP A 546 19.73 -6.19 -8.03
C ASP A 546 18.55 -5.65 -8.86
N ARG A 547 18.30 -6.22 -10.05
CA ARG A 547 17.11 -5.91 -10.86
C ARG A 547 15.81 -6.22 -10.11
N LEU A 548 15.69 -7.41 -9.50
CA LEU A 548 14.50 -7.76 -8.70
C LEU A 548 14.33 -6.81 -7.51
N LYS A 549 15.41 -6.42 -6.83
CA LYS A 549 15.34 -5.45 -5.73
C LYS A 549 14.90 -4.07 -6.20
N GLN A 550 15.21 -3.67 -7.43
CA GLN A 550 14.83 -2.38 -8.02
C GLN A 550 13.36 -2.35 -8.49
N GLU A 551 12.89 -3.45 -9.09
CA GLU A 551 11.52 -3.55 -9.62
C GLU A 551 10.44 -3.68 -8.52
N ARG A 552 10.82 -4.05 -7.29
CA ARG A 552 9.87 -4.32 -6.19
C ARG A 552 9.47 -3.07 -5.41
N ASN A 553 8.18 -3.04 -5.06
CA ASN A 553 7.55 -2.04 -4.18
C ASN A 553 8.16 -1.89 -2.79
N ILE A 554 8.73 -2.95 -2.27
CA ILE A 554 9.49 -3.00 -1.03
C ILE A 554 10.82 -3.61 -1.40
N THR A 555 11.85 -3.29 -0.64
CA THR A 555 13.17 -3.87 -0.81
C THR A 555 13.14 -5.28 -0.23
N PRO A 556 13.29 -6.32 -1.06
CA PRO A 556 13.30 -7.67 -0.54
C PRO A 556 14.50 -7.89 0.36
N LYS A 557 14.31 -8.65 1.45
CA LYS A 557 15.39 -9.16 2.28
C LYS A 557 16.20 -10.16 1.46
N LEU A 558 17.51 -9.93 1.35
CA LEU A 558 18.41 -10.80 0.58
C LEU A 558 19.18 -11.70 1.53
N VAL A 559 19.01 -13.02 1.38
CA VAL A 559 19.68 -14.02 2.22
C VAL A 559 20.55 -14.93 1.35
N PHE A 560 21.78 -15.18 1.78
CA PHE A 560 22.68 -16.16 1.16
C PHE A 560 22.77 -17.39 2.06
N ILE A 561 22.49 -18.56 1.51
CA ILE A 561 22.47 -19.82 2.25
C ILE A 561 23.35 -20.83 1.54
N HIS A 562 24.32 -21.39 2.24
CA HIS A 562 25.09 -22.53 1.79
C HIS A 562 24.59 -23.80 2.47
N GLY A 563 23.95 -24.70 1.72
CA GLY A 563 23.23 -25.86 2.28
C GLY A 563 24.10 -26.86 3.05
N ALA A 564 25.43 -26.83 2.91
CA ALA A 564 26.34 -27.65 3.71
C ALA A 564 26.77 -27.02 5.05
N HIS A 565 26.58 -25.71 5.23
CA HIS A 565 27.20 -24.94 6.32
C HIS A 565 26.19 -24.11 7.12
N ASP A 566 25.13 -23.62 6.47
CA ASP A 566 24.15 -22.71 7.05
C ASP A 566 22.83 -23.44 7.35
N ASP A 567 22.00 -22.81 8.18
CA ASP A 567 20.62 -23.27 8.40
C ASP A 567 19.78 -23.06 7.13
N THR A 568 19.05 -24.09 6.75
CA THR A 568 18.25 -24.11 5.51
C THR A 568 16.75 -23.95 5.78
N THR A 569 16.33 -23.87 7.04
CA THR A 569 14.92 -23.72 7.45
C THR A 569 14.23 -22.54 6.74
N GLU A 570 14.91 -21.40 6.62
CA GLU A 570 14.39 -20.20 5.97
C GLU A 570 14.15 -20.39 4.46
N PHE A 571 14.86 -21.32 3.83
CA PHE A 571 14.64 -21.68 2.43
C PHE A 571 13.57 -22.75 2.27
N GLU A 572 13.61 -23.78 3.12
CA GLU A 572 12.66 -24.90 3.07
C GLU A 572 11.21 -24.46 3.31
N LYS A 573 10.99 -23.38 4.08
CA LYS A 573 9.64 -22.79 4.31
C LYS A 573 8.97 -22.26 3.03
N TYR A 574 9.69 -22.10 1.92
CA TYR A 574 9.11 -21.68 0.64
C TYR A 574 8.90 -22.85 -0.34
N LEU A 575 9.28 -24.07 0.04
CA LEU A 575 8.99 -25.28 -0.72
C LEU A 575 7.56 -25.75 -0.43
N VAL A 576 6.59 -24.95 -0.90
CA VAL A 576 5.17 -25.06 -0.56
C VAL A 576 4.54 -26.39 -0.95
N GLU A 577 5.11 -27.12 -1.92
CA GLU A 577 4.58 -28.43 -2.33
C GLU A 577 4.83 -29.54 -1.30
N ASP A 578 5.83 -29.34 -0.42
CA ASP A 578 6.25 -30.31 0.59
C ASP A 578 5.71 -29.98 1.99
N GLN A 579 4.81 -29.00 2.12
CA GLN A 579 4.20 -28.62 3.39
C GLN A 579 2.82 -29.26 3.57
N THR A 580 2.43 -29.51 4.82
CA THR A 580 1.04 -29.77 5.21
C THR A 580 0.19 -28.49 5.16
N LEU A 581 -1.14 -28.65 5.24
CA LEU A 581 -2.10 -27.53 5.33
C LEU A 581 -1.87 -26.60 6.54
N ASP A 582 -1.21 -27.06 7.60
CA ASP A 582 -0.86 -26.29 8.80
C ASP A 582 0.56 -25.67 8.76
N GLY A 583 1.25 -25.75 7.62
CA GLY A 583 2.57 -25.16 7.41
C GLY A 583 3.73 -25.92 8.07
N SER A 584 3.48 -27.11 8.65
CA SER A 584 4.55 -27.93 9.20
C SER A 584 5.33 -28.68 8.10
N PRO A 585 6.67 -28.80 8.22
CA PRO A 585 7.47 -29.51 7.23
C PRO A 585 7.16 -31.01 7.27
N LEU A 586 6.72 -31.58 6.14
CA LEU A 586 6.48 -33.02 6.05
C LEU A 586 7.80 -33.81 6.01
N SER A 587 7.83 -34.95 6.69
CA SER A 587 8.87 -35.97 6.51
C SER A 587 8.68 -36.82 5.24
N SER A 588 7.55 -36.67 4.54
CA SER A 588 7.18 -37.42 3.33
C SER A 588 6.35 -36.58 2.36
N SER A 589 6.62 -36.74 1.05
CA SER A 589 6.18 -35.95 -0.12
C SER A 589 4.66 -35.89 -0.43
N THR A 590 3.80 -35.82 0.58
CA THR A 590 2.33 -35.94 0.45
C THR A 590 1.60 -34.62 0.72
N GLY A 591 2.23 -33.46 0.48
CA GLY A 591 1.59 -32.15 0.68
C GLY A 591 0.59 -31.83 -0.43
N PHE A 592 1.06 -31.17 -1.49
CA PHE A 592 0.21 -30.75 -2.60
C PHE A 592 -0.48 -31.92 -3.34
N SER A 593 0.21 -33.06 -3.48
CA SER A 593 -0.39 -34.27 -4.09
C SER A 593 -1.59 -34.79 -3.30
N SER A 594 -1.53 -34.76 -1.96
CA SER A 594 -2.68 -35.16 -1.12
C SER A 594 -3.84 -34.19 -1.25
N PHE A 595 -3.56 -32.88 -1.34
CA PHE A 595 -4.59 -31.88 -1.61
C PHE A 595 -5.30 -32.15 -2.95
N LEU A 596 -4.55 -32.45 -4.02
CA LEU A 596 -5.14 -32.79 -5.31
C LEU A 596 -5.99 -34.07 -5.25
N ASP A 597 -5.55 -35.09 -4.51
CA ASP A 597 -6.31 -36.33 -4.34
C ASP A 597 -7.58 -36.11 -3.49
N GLU A 598 -7.54 -35.24 -2.48
CA GLU A 598 -8.72 -34.83 -1.72
C GLU A 598 -9.74 -34.10 -2.62
N VAL A 599 -9.27 -33.15 -3.43
CA VAL A 599 -10.12 -32.44 -4.40
C VAL A 599 -10.74 -33.43 -5.38
N ARG A 600 -9.97 -34.39 -5.92
CA ARG A 600 -10.49 -35.44 -6.82
C ARG A 600 -11.54 -36.30 -6.14
N SER A 601 -11.33 -36.68 -4.88
CA SER A 601 -12.32 -37.44 -4.10
C SER A 601 -13.62 -36.66 -3.93
N LYS A 602 -13.54 -35.38 -3.53
CA LYS A 602 -14.70 -34.51 -3.37
C LYS A 602 -15.45 -34.26 -4.68
N VAL A 603 -14.74 -34.07 -5.79
CA VAL A 603 -15.34 -33.94 -7.13
C VAL A 603 -16.09 -35.21 -7.51
N ALA A 604 -15.49 -36.39 -7.28
CA ALA A 604 -16.12 -37.68 -7.54
C ALA A 604 -17.38 -37.92 -6.69
N GLU A 605 -17.39 -37.48 -5.42
CA GLU A 605 -18.56 -37.54 -4.54
C GLU A 605 -19.74 -36.70 -5.05
N HIS A 606 -19.46 -35.58 -5.73
CA HIS A 606 -20.48 -34.67 -6.25
C HIS A 606 -20.87 -34.98 -7.71
N GLY A 607 -20.28 -36.00 -8.34
CA GLY A 607 -20.64 -36.47 -9.68
C GLY A 607 -20.35 -35.45 -10.81
N ILE A 608 -19.35 -34.60 -10.61
CA ILE A 608 -18.85 -33.64 -11.62
C ILE A 608 -17.82 -34.32 -12.53
#